data_AF-A0A8T5GVV0-F1
#
_entry.id   AF-A0A8T5GVV0-F1
#
_cell.length_a   1.000
_cell.length_b   1.000
_cell.length_c   1.000
_cell.angle_alpha   90.00
_cell.angle_beta   90.00
_cell.angle_gamma   90.00
#
_symmetry.space_group_name_H-M   'P 1'
#
loop_
_entity.id
_entity.type
_entity.pdbx_description
1 polymer ?
#
loop_
_entity_poly.entity_id
_entity_poly.type
_entity_poly.pdbx_seq_one_letter_code
_entity_poly.pdbx_strand_id
1 'polypeptide(L)'
;MVDLSHVGYSDEPVHLVTAAVEVLSTNVGTGIIYLIDTTDYTMEDGQFKFKPKLIRDWEIPYAEDHCYGEDCEAFPVADEWLLFSPHNLDSAYFETDETTDQSRGGGWDGRLYISHYHAGLWVIDVETLVDPTNPDDRTATNFEATVGWYLPHGEDGTEIQSSFYSFSWSPFLWAVEHHNGLTYASCISTGLYIVQLEADLPYLGTVV
;
A
#
# COMPACT_ATOMS: atom_id res chain seq x y z
N MET A 1 7.07 16.41 6.20
CA MET A 1 5.99 16.76 7.14
C MET A 1 4.79 17.14 6.31
N VAL A 2 3.58 16.76 6.71
CA VAL A 2 2.32 17.09 6.01
C VAL A 2 1.32 17.71 6.98
N ASP A 3 0.44 18.58 6.48
CA ASP A 3 -0.66 19.15 7.26
C ASP A 3 -1.82 18.15 7.31
N LEU A 4 -2.29 17.81 8.51
CA LEU A 4 -3.44 16.92 8.73
C LEU A 4 -4.53 17.61 9.58
N SER A 5 -4.51 18.94 9.65
CA SER A 5 -5.48 19.72 10.44
C SER A 5 -6.88 19.65 9.85
N HIS A 6 -7.01 19.53 8.53
CA HIS A 6 -8.30 19.43 7.83
C HIS A 6 -9.03 18.12 8.12
N VAL A 7 -8.30 17.03 8.38
CA VAL A 7 -8.84 15.75 8.86
C VAL A 7 -8.83 15.65 10.40
N GLY A 8 -8.53 16.74 11.10
CA GLY A 8 -8.64 16.82 12.56
C GLY A 8 -7.62 15.99 13.35
N TYR A 9 -6.53 15.54 12.73
CA TYR A 9 -5.52 14.70 13.40
C TYR A 9 -4.52 15.52 14.24
N SER A 10 -4.03 16.64 13.69
CA SER A 10 -3.04 17.50 14.35
C SER A 10 -3.14 18.94 13.82
N ASP A 11 -3.03 19.92 14.72
CA ASP A 11 -2.95 21.35 14.36
C ASP A 11 -1.55 21.76 13.85
N GLU A 12 -0.56 20.89 14.02
CA GLU A 12 0.83 21.09 13.58
C GLU A 12 1.21 20.02 12.52
N PRO A 13 2.16 20.32 11.61
CA PRO A 13 2.60 19.36 10.60
C PRO A 13 3.12 18.04 11.20
N VAL A 14 2.86 16.93 10.51
CA VAL A 14 3.12 15.57 10.98
C VAL A 14 4.19 14.87 10.14
N HIS A 15 5.09 14.12 10.79
CA HIS A 15 6.05 13.23 10.13
C HIS A 15 5.44 11.83 9.95
N LEU A 16 4.87 11.58 8.78
CA LEU A 16 4.31 10.27 8.44
C LEU A 16 5.41 9.32 7.95
N VAL A 17 5.40 8.10 8.49
CA VAL A 17 6.25 6.99 8.09
C VAL A 17 5.36 5.79 7.82
N THR A 18 5.66 5.06 6.75
CA THR A 18 5.01 3.81 6.43
C THR A 18 5.95 2.64 6.71
N ALA A 19 5.41 1.55 7.23
CA ALA A 19 6.15 0.31 7.45
C ALA A 19 5.35 -0.86 6.88
N ALA A 20 5.93 -1.58 5.93
CA ALA A 20 5.38 -2.82 5.40
C ALA A 20 5.95 -4.02 6.16
N VAL A 21 5.09 -5.00 6.45
CA VAL A 21 5.51 -6.26 7.07
C VAL A 21 5.20 -7.42 6.14
N GLU A 22 6.25 -8.20 5.92
CA GLU A 22 6.20 -9.48 5.25
C GLU A 22 5.92 -10.59 6.26
N VAL A 23 5.00 -11.50 5.92
CA VAL A 23 4.69 -12.66 6.75
C VAL A 23 4.88 -13.94 5.94
N LEU A 24 5.66 -14.85 6.50
CA LEU A 24 6.07 -16.10 5.86
C LEU A 24 5.00 -17.20 5.92
N SER A 25 4.11 -17.13 6.91
CA SER A 25 3.08 -18.13 7.17
C SER A 25 1.98 -17.53 8.04
N THR A 26 0.72 -17.77 7.68
CA THR A 26 -0.44 -17.27 8.39
C THR A 26 -1.67 -18.15 8.21
N ASN A 27 -2.49 -18.24 9.25
CA ASN A 27 -3.81 -18.86 9.23
C ASN A 27 -4.94 -17.91 8.81
N VAL A 28 -4.70 -16.59 8.83
CA VAL A 28 -5.62 -15.51 8.40
C VAL A 28 -4.74 -14.34 7.93
N GLY A 29 -4.91 -13.81 6.72
CA GLY A 29 -4.00 -12.86 6.05
C GLY A 29 -3.23 -11.87 6.94
N THR A 30 -1.98 -11.58 6.58
CA THR A 30 -1.12 -10.65 7.35
C THR A 30 -0.13 -9.84 6.50
N GLY A 31 -0.51 -9.45 5.29
CA GLY A 31 0.26 -8.56 4.40
C GLY A 31 0.11 -7.09 4.74
N ILE A 32 0.54 -6.68 5.93
CA ILE A 32 0.12 -5.42 6.58
C ILE A 32 1.07 -4.26 6.28
N ILE A 33 0.49 -3.07 6.11
CA ILE A 33 1.19 -1.79 6.16
C ILE A 33 0.73 -1.00 7.38
N TYR A 34 1.65 -0.33 8.06
CA TYR A 34 1.38 0.61 9.13
C TYR A 34 1.64 2.04 8.68
N LEU A 35 0.70 2.94 8.95
CA LEU A 35 0.89 4.38 8.90
C LEU A 35 1.21 4.90 10.30
N ILE A 36 2.39 5.49 10.47
CA ILE A 36 2.97 5.83 11.77
C ILE A 36 3.29 7.32 11.81
N ASP A 37 2.80 8.01 12.84
CA ASP A 37 3.24 9.35 13.20
C ASP A 37 4.53 9.24 14.01
N THR A 38 5.61 9.82 13.49
CA THR A 38 6.94 9.86 14.13
C THR A 38 7.38 11.29 14.45
N THR A 39 6.43 12.22 14.58
CA THR A 39 6.68 13.64 14.85
C THR A 39 7.36 13.85 16.20
N ASP A 40 6.88 13.15 17.23
CA ASP A 40 7.38 13.30 18.58
C ASP A 40 8.71 12.58 18.78
N TYR A 41 9.60 13.19 19.57
CA TYR A 41 10.86 12.60 19.98
C TYR A 41 11.27 13.03 21.40
N THR A 42 12.20 12.31 22.00
CA THR A 42 12.90 12.73 23.23
C THR A 42 14.40 12.80 23.02
N MET A 43 15.04 13.63 23.84
CA MET A 43 16.48 13.67 24.04
C MET A 43 16.77 13.21 25.47
N GLU A 44 17.21 11.97 25.63
CA GLU A 44 17.58 11.37 26.93
C GLU A 44 19.06 11.02 26.91
N ASP A 45 19.84 11.55 27.85
CA ASP A 45 21.30 11.35 27.93
C ASP A 45 22.05 11.64 26.62
N GLY A 46 21.57 12.63 25.86
CA GLY A 46 22.12 13.02 24.56
C GLY A 46 21.72 12.10 23.40
N GLN A 47 20.89 11.07 23.63
CA GLN A 47 20.37 10.19 22.59
C GLN A 47 19.01 10.68 22.09
N PHE A 48 18.87 10.78 20.77
CA PHE A 48 17.62 11.04 20.09
C PHE A 48 16.79 9.75 20.00
N LYS A 49 15.52 9.80 20.42
CA LYS A 49 14.58 8.67 20.35
C LYS A 49 13.24 9.14 19.81
N PHE A 50 12.77 8.54 18.71
CA PHE A 50 11.41 8.76 18.22
C PHE A 50 10.37 8.19 19.20
N LYS A 51 9.19 8.81 19.22
CA LYS A 51 7.98 8.34 19.90
C LYS A 51 6.91 8.01 18.86
N PRO A 52 7.07 6.88 18.13
CA PRO A 52 6.12 6.50 17.10
C PRO A 52 4.73 6.26 17.70
N LYS A 53 3.70 6.75 17.01
CA LYS A 53 2.30 6.45 17.28
C LYS A 53 1.71 5.80 16.04
N LEU A 54 1.08 4.64 16.21
CA LEU A 54 0.32 4.05 15.12
C LEU A 54 -0.90 4.92 14.85
N ILE A 55 -1.05 5.40 13.61
CA ILE A 55 -2.28 6.05 13.15
C ILE A 55 -3.27 4.97 12.76
N ARG A 56 -2.84 4.08 11.85
CA ARG A 56 -3.70 3.05 11.26
C ARG A 56 -2.86 1.94 10.63
N ASP A 57 -3.37 0.73 10.62
CA ASP A 57 -2.89 -0.35 9.76
C ASP A 57 -3.80 -0.51 8.53
N TRP A 58 -3.22 -0.94 7.42
CA TRP A 58 -3.94 -1.32 6.22
C TRP A 58 -3.51 -2.70 5.77
N GLU A 59 -4.46 -3.43 5.20
CA GLU A 59 -4.23 -4.70 4.53
C GLU A 59 -5.23 -4.84 3.38
N ILE A 60 -4.94 -5.72 2.42
CA ILE A 60 -5.84 -6.05 1.32
C ILE A 60 -7.24 -6.37 1.90
N PRO A 61 -8.32 -5.73 1.41
CA PRO A 61 -9.60 -5.77 2.11
C PRO A 61 -10.23 -7.16 2.33
N TYR A 62 -9.84 -8.16 1.54
CA TYR A 62 -10.29 -9.55 1.67
C TYR A 62 -9.21 -10.48 2.22
N ALA A 63 -8.12 -9.96 2.79
CA ALA A 63 -7.04 -10.78 3.33
C ALA A 63 -7.50 -11.72 4.45
N GLU A 64 -8.54 -11.35 5.20
CA GLU A 64 -9.11 -12.20 6.25
C GLU A 64 -9.73 -13.51 5.73
N ASP A 65 -10.14 -13.54 4.47
CA ASP A 65 -10.68 -14.74 3.81
C ASP A 65 -9.58 -15.68 3.28
N HIS A 66 -8.30 -15.30 3.44
CA HIS A 66 -7.17 -16.01 2.87
C HIS A 66 -6.17 -16.44 3.95
N CYS A 67 -5.52 -17.58 3.73
CA CYS A 67 -4.40 -18.06 4.52
C CYS A 67 -3.22 -18.41 3.60
N TYR A 68 -2.02 -18.50 4.16
CA TYR A 68 -0.83 -18.88 3.40
C TYR A 68 0.21 -19.61 4.25
N GLY A 69 1.05 -20.44 3.62
CA GLY A 69 2.22 -21.06 4.24
C GLY A 69 1.88 -22.32 5.03
N GLU A 70 2.78 -22.71 5.93
CA GLU A 70 2.65 -23.94 6.71
C GLU A 70 1.45 -23.90 7.67
N ASP A 71 1.06 -22.70 8.12
CA ASP A 71 -0.06 -22.48 9.03
C ASP A 71 -1.43 -22.41 8.34
N CYS A 72 -1.49 -22.47 7.00
CA CYS A 72 -2.75 -22.48 6.26
C CYS A 72 -3.33 -23.90 6.18
N GLU A 73 -4.32 -24.21 7.01
CA GLU A 73 -4.91 -25.57 7.07
C GLU A 73 -5.47 -26.08 5.74
N ALA A 74 -6.02 -25.17 4.91
CA ALA A 74 -6.61 -25.54 3.62
C ALA A 74 -5.55 -25.91 2.58
N PHE A 75 -4.37 -25.27 2.63
CA PHE A 75 -3.31 -25.40 1.64
C PHE A 75 -1.93 -25.29 2.30
N PRO A 76 -1.53 -26.26 3.14
CA PRO A 76 -0.28 -26.16 3.89
C PRO A 76 0.92 -26.30 2.94
N VAL A 77 1.73 -25.25 2.87
CA VAL A 77 2.95 -25.21 2.05
C VAL A 77 4.12 -24.75 2.91
N ALA A 78 5.10 -25.63 3.13
CA ALA A 78 6.29 -25.34 3.95
C ALA A 78 7.40 -24.59 3.19
N ASP A 79 7.24 -24.39 1.88
CA ASP A 79 8.15 -23.55 1.12
C ASP A 79 7.90 -22.08 1.47
N GLU A 80 8.96 -21.33 1.79
CA GLU A 80 8.89 -19.88 2.03
C GLU A 80 8.41 -19.18 0.75
N TRP A 81 7.14 -18.81 0.69
CA TRP A 81 6.64 -17.88 -0.33
C TRP A 81 5.92 -16.72 0.31
N LEU A 82 5.80 -15.62 -0.42
CA LEU A 82 5.57 -14.30 0.14
C LEU A 82 4.16 -13.80 -0.21
N LEU A 83 3.14 -14.62 0.03
CA LEU A 83 1.77 -14.27 -0.38
C LEU A 83 1.27 -13.06 0.42
N PHE A 84 0.73 -12.05 -0.29
CA PHE A 84 0.29 -10.76 0.28
C PHE A 84 1.40 -9.90 0.88
N SER A 85 2.67 -10.24 0.71
CA SER A 85 3.78 -9.41 1.22
C SER A 85 3.88 -8.09 0.44
N PRO A 86 3.73 -6.92 1.08
CA PRO A 86 4.04 -5.64 0.45
C PRO A 86 5.55 -5.57 0.27
N HIS A 87 6.02 -5.90 -0.94
CA HIS A 87 7.44 -6.09 -1.22
C HIS A 87 8.16 -4.78 -1.52
N ASN A 88 7.43 -3.88 -2.17
CA ASN A 88 7.88 -2.54 -2.45
C ASN A 88 6.68 -1.60 -2.45
N LEU A 89 6.93 -0.37 -2.02
CA LEU A 89 5.98 0.71 -2.09
C LEU A 89 6.65 1.95 -2.67
N ASP A 90 5.82 2.80 -3.25
CA ASP A 90 6.14 4.18 -3.55
C ASP A 90 5.03 5.08 -2.99
N SER A 91 5.32 6.36 -2.82
CA SER A 91 4.39 7.33 -2.28
C SER A 91 4.35 8.57 -3.16
N ALA A 92 3.15 9.11 -3.40
CA ALA A 92 2.97 10.38 -4.07
C ALA A 92 2.30 11.39 -3.13
N TYR A 93 2.81 12.61 -3.20
CA TYR A 93 2.19 13.79 -2.62
C TYR A 93 1.73 14.66 -3.77
N PHE A 94 0.45 14.97 -3.81
CA PHE A 94 -0.14 15.80 -4.84
C PHE A 94 -0.63 17.09 -4.22
N GLU A 95 -0.19 18.25 -4.70
CA GLU A 95 -0.83 19.51 -4.33
C GLU A 95 -2.20 19.59 -5.01
N THR A 96 -3.23 19.97 -4.26
CA THR A 96 -4.61 20.00 -4.73
C THR A 96 -5.25 21.37 -4.52
N ASP A 97 -6.34 21.59 -5.26
CA ASP A 97 -7.27 22.69 -5.09
C ASP A 97 -8.71 22.16 -5.12
N GLU A 98 -9.70 23.07 -5.03
CA GLU A 98 -11.14 22.73 -5.04
C GLU A 98 -11.58 21.93 -6.27
N THR A 99 -10.78 21.85 -7.33
CA THR A 99 -11.10 21.16 -8.59
C THR A 99 -10.34 19.86 -8.81
N THR A 100 -9.26 19.64 -8.06
CA THR A 100 -8.33 18.50 -8.24
C THR A 100 -8.24 17.59 -7.02
N ASP A 101 -8.66 18.06 -5.85
CA ASP A 101 -8.78 17.24 -4.63
C ASP A 101 -9.72 16.05 -4.85
N GLN A 102 -9.23 14.85 -4.55
CA GLN A 102 -9.97 13.58 -4.65
C GLN A 102 -10.08 12.86 -3.30
N SER A 103 -9.67 13.48 -2.20
CA SER A 103 -9.55 12.85 -0.89
C SER A 103 -10.55 13.44 0.12
N ARG A 104 -10.07 14.07 1.19
CA ARG A 104 -10.84 14.52 2.36
C ARG A 104 -10.71 16.02 2.61
N GLY A 105 -10.39 16.81 1.59
CA GLY A 105 -10.24 18.26 1.72
C GLY A 105 -8.79 18.68 1.85
N GLY A 106 -8.57 19.97 2.12
CA GLY A 106 -7.22 20.50 2.32
C GLY A 106 -6.60 20.99 1.03
N GLY A 107 -5.27 20.94 0.95
CA GLY A 107 -4.49 21.40 -0.20
C GLY A 107 -3.54 20.33 -0.75
N TRP A 108 -3.74 19.08 -0.36
CA TRP A 108 -2.97 17.96 -0.90
C TRP A 108 -3.73 16.64 -0.82
N ASP A 109 -3.36 15.70 -1.70
CA ASP A 109 -3.72 14.28 -1.61
C ASP A 109 -2.46 13.43 -1.38
N GLY A 110 -2.55 12.44 -0.50
CA GLY A 110 -1.50 11.45 -0.27
C GLY A 110 -1.89 10.06 -0.76
N ARG A 111 -1.07 9.44 -1.61
CA ARG A 111 -1.29 8.06 -2.06
C ARG A 111 -0.06 7.18 -1.84
N LEU A 112 -0.29 5.93 -1.44
CA LEU A 112 0.73 4.89 -1.45
C LEU A 112 0.40 3.89 -2.54
N TYR A 113 1.39 3.58 -3.37
CA TYR A 113 1.33 2.58 -4.43
C TYR A 113 2.12 1.39 -3.94
N ILE A 114 1.46 0.25 -3.78
CA ILE A 114 2.02 -0.89 -3.08
C ILE A 114 2.04 -2.07 -4.02
N SER A 115 3.23 -2.55 -4.35
CA SER A 115 3.38 -3.84 -5.01
C SER A 115 3.40 -4.96 -3.99
N HIS A 116 2.43 -5.86 -4.10
CA HIS A 116 2.41 -7.11 -3.36
C HIS A 116 2.88 -8.27 -4.23
N TYR A 117 3.67 -9.15 -3.63
CA TYR A 117 3.81 -10.49 -4.17
C TYR A 117 2.47 -11.21 -4.16
N HIS A 118 2.16 -11.87 -5.28
CA HIS A 118 0.96 -12.69 -5.49
C HIS A 118 -0.38 -11.99 -5.37
N ALA A 119 -0.40 -10.68 -5.10
CA ALA A 119 -1.62 -9.93 -4.92
C ALA A 119 -1.66 -8.63 -5.72
N GLY A 120 -0.65 -8.37 -6.56
CA GLY A 120 -0.68 -7.26 -7.51
C GLY A 120 -0.46 -5.89 -6.86
N LEU A 121 -0.88 -4.85 -7.58
CA LEU A 121 -0.73 -3.45 -7.19
C LEU A 121 -1.97 -3.03 -6.42
N TRP A 122 -1.76 -2.35 -5.29
CA TRP A 122 -2.80 -1.71 -4.49
C TRP A 122 -2.45 -0.25 -4.30
N VAL A 123 -3.42 0.64 -4.48
CA VAL A 123 -3.26 2.07 -4.28
C VAL A 123 -4.16 2.49 -3.13
N ILE A 124 -3.56 3.10 -2.11
CA ILE A 124 -4.27 3.51 -0.90
C ILE A 124 -4.19 5.01 -0.69
N ASP A 125 -5.29 5.59 -0.23
CA ASP A 125 -5.42 6.99 0.17
C ASP A 125 -5.01 7.17 1.63
N VAL A 126 -4.02 8.05 1.85
CA VAL A 126 -3.42 8.26 3.18
C VAL A 126 -4.39 8.96 4.12
N GLU A 127 -5.17 9.92 3.63
CA GLU A 127 -6.09 10.70 4.46
C GLU A 127 -7.26 9.86 4.95
N THR A 128 -7.76 8.95 4.12
CA THR A 128 -8.76 7.97 4.53
C THR A 128 -8.24 7.02 5.61
N LEU A 129 -6.95 6.70 5.65
CA LEU A 129 -6.39 5.94 6.78
C LEU A 129 -6.32 6.76 8.09
N VAL A 130 -6.12 8.06 7.98
CA VAL A 130 -6.05 8.98 9.13
C VAL A 130 -7.44 9.19 9.74
N ASP A 131 -8.43 9.48 8.89
CA ASP A 131 -9.81 9.76 9.28
C ASP A 131 -10.75 8.92 8.42
N PRO A 132 -10.98 7.62 8.69
CA PRO A 132 -11.95 6.83 7.93
C PRO A 132 -13.39 7.14 8.35
N THR A 133 -14.37 6.82 7.50
CA THR A 133 -15.79 6.99 7.82
C THR A 133 -16.24 6.10 8.97
N ASN A 134 -15.65 4.91 9.10
CA ASN A 134 -16.02 3.93 10.11
C ASN A 134 -14.78 3.38 10.84
N PRO A 135 -14.16 4.16 11.75
CA PRO A 135 -12.85 3.87 12.32
C PRO A 135 -12.77 2.60 13.17
N ASP A 136 -13.89 2.10 13.67
CA ASP A 136 -13.96 0.85 14.45
C ASP A 136 -14.11 -0.39 13.56
N ASP A 137 -14.36 -0.21 12.26
CA ASP A 137 -14.50 -1.28 11.27
C ASP A 137 -13.24 -1.31 10.38
N ARG A 138 -12.32 -2.22 10.72
CA ARG A 138 -11.04 -2.38 10.02
C ARG A 138 -11.24 -2.75 8.56
N THR A 139 -12.13 -3.69 8.26
CA THR A 139 -12.38 -4.15 6.89
C THR A 139 -13.02 -3.03 6.06
N ALA A 140 -14.02 -2.33 6.60
CA ALA A 140 -14.61 -1.18 5.92
C ALA A 140 -13.59 -0.06 5.69
N THR A 141 -12.72 0.22 6.66
CA THR A 141 -11.62 1.18 6.51
C THR A 141 -10.66 0.77 5.39
N ASN A 142 -10.26 -0.51 5.33
CA ASN A 142 -9.37 -1.01 4.28
C ASN A 142 -9.98 -0.89 2.89
N PHE A 143 -11.28 -1.19 2.75
CA PHE A 143 -12.03 -0.98 1.51
C PHE A 143 -12.10 0.50 1.14
N GLU A 144 -12.44 1.35 2.09
CA GLU A 144 -12.58 2.80 1.88
C GLU A 144 -11.25 3.43 1.44
N ALA A 145 -10.15 3.05 2.09
CA ALA A 145 -8.83 3.58 1.77
C ALA A 145 -8.28 3.06 0.42
N THR A 146 -8.80 1.94 -0.10
CA THR A 146 -8.33 1.38 -1.37
C THR A 146 -8.96 2.11 -2.55
N VAL A 147 -8.21 3.01 -3.19
CA VAL A 147 -8.68 3.82 -4.34
C VAL A 147 -8.40 3.19 -5.69
N GLY A 148 -7.58 2.14 -5.74
CA GLY A 148 -7.32 1.39 -6.97
C GLY A 148 -6.56 0.11 -6.72
N TRP A 149 -6.67 -0.83 -7.64
CA TRP A 149 -5.86 -2.04 -7.65
C TRP A 149 -5.68 -2.57 -9.07
N TYR A 150 -4.62 -3.35 -9.28
CA TYR A 150 -4.38 -4.07 -10.52
C TYR A 150 -3.75 -5.43 -10.23
N LEU A 151 -4.42 -6.49 -10.67
CA LEU A 151 -3.86 -7.84 -10.65
C LEU A 151 -3.27 -8.13 -12.03
N PRO A 152 -1.95 -8.33 -12.15
CA PRO A 152 -1.39 -8.77 -13.40
C PRO A 152 -1.94 -10.17 -13.74
N HIS A 153 -2.50 -10.34 -14.92
CA HIS A 153 -3.06 -11.62 -15.35
C HIS A 153 -2.26 -12.18 -16.54
N GLY A 154 -2.14 -13.50 -16.56
CA GLY A 154 -1.77 -14.27 -17.75
C GLY A 154 -3.01 -14.62 -18.59
N GLU A 155 -2.84 -15.46 -19.59
CA GLU A 155 -3.98 -16.11 -20.25
C GLU A 155 -4.56 -17.18 -19.31
N ASP A 156 -5.87 -17.17 -19.07
CA ASP A 156 -6.55 -18.13 -18.17
C ASP A 156 -6.17 -19.58 -18.51
N GLY A 157 -5.78 -20.35 -17.50
CA GLY A 157 -5.41 -21.75 -17.71
C GLY A 157 -4.02 -21.95 -18.32
N THR A 158 -3.21 -20.90 -18.46
CA THR A 158 -1.79 -21.00 -18.82
C THR A 158 -0.88 -20.61 -17.67
N GLU A 159 0.12 -21.46 -17.40
CA GLU A 159 1.17 -21.16 -16.43
C GLU A 159 2.09 -20.07 -16.97
N ILE A 160 2.45 -19.09 -16.13
CA ILE A 160 3.33 -18.00 -16.53
C ILE A 160 4.76 -18.53 -16.65
N GLN A 161 5.24 -18.64 -17.89
CA GLN A 161 6.57 -19.16 -18.19
C GLN A 161 7.65 -18.12 -17.83
N SER A 162 8.64 -18.53 -17.04
CA SER A 162 9.83 -17.73 -16.74
C SER A 162 11.09 -18.55 -16.93
N SER A 163 12.14 -17.91 -17.45
CA SER A 163 13.46 -18.53 -17.63
C SER A 163 14.22 -18.71 -16.32
N PHE A 164 13.74 -18.14 -15.21
CA PHE A 164 14.48 -18.04 -13.95
C PHE A 164 13.74 -18.59 -12.72
N TYR A 165 12.41 -18.68 -12.75
CA TYR A 165 11.59 -19.07 -11.60
C TYR A 165 10.36 -19.88 -12.04
N SER A 166 9.82 -20.73 -11.15
CA SER A 166 8.49 -21.33 -11.30
C SER A 166 7.49 -20.46 -10.56
N PHE A 167 6.63 -19.78 -11.32
CA PHE A 167 5.71 -18.78 -10.80
C PHE A 167 4.27 -19.29 -10.66
N SER A 168 3.99 -20.54 -11.07
CA SER A 168 2.64 -21.08 -11.04
C SER A 168 1.66 -20.13 -11.76
N TRP A 169 0.51 -19.83 -11.17
CA TRP A 169 -0.58 -19.05 -11.77
C TRP A 169 -0.64 -17.59 -11.31
N SER A 170 0.13 -17.20 -10.30
CA SER A 170 -0.01 -15.88 -9.65
C SER A 170 1.04 -14.89 -10.17
N PRO A 171 0.70 -13.60 -10.32
CA PRO A 171 1.65 -12.57 -10.71
C PRO A 171 2.58 -12.16 -9.56
N PHE A 172 3.78 -11.71 -9.90
CA PHE A 172 4.82 -11.33 -8.94
C PHE A 172 5.27 -9.89 -9.21
N LEU A 173 4.55 -8.91 -8.65
CA LEU A 173 5.03 -7.54 -8.70
C LEU A 173 6.21 -7.38 -7.74
N TRP A 174 7.35 -7.02 -8.30
CA TRP A 174 8.60 -6.82 -7.57
C TRP A 174 8.78 -5.37 -7.14
N ALA A 175 8.39 -4.45 -8.00
CA ALA A 175 8.53 -3.03 -7.75
C ALA A 175 7.37 -2.26 -8.34
N VAL A 176 7.07 -1.14 -7.71
CA VAL A 176 6.21 -0.10 -8.21
C VAL A 176 6.92 1.24 -8.05
N GLU A 177 6.79 2.08 -9.07
CA GLU A 177 7.26 3.48 -9.03
C GLU A 177 6.17 4.36 -9.62
N HIS A 178 5.79 5.40 -8.90
CA HIS A 178 4.85 6.40 -9.38
C HIS A 178 5.63 7.64 -9.85
N HIS A 179 5.38 8.04 -11.10
CA HIS A 179 6.03 9.19 -11.71
C HIS A 179 5.09 9.94 -12.65
N ASN A 180 4.88 11.22 -12.38
CA ASN A 180 4.12 12.16 -13.21
C ASN A 180 2.74 11.63 -13.65
N GLY A 181 1.98 11.11 -12.69
CA GLY A 181 0.65 10.54 -12.88
C GLY A 181 0.64 9.09 -13.36
N LEU A 182 1.78 8.54 -13.81
CA LEU A 182 1.86 7.15 -14.25
C LEU A 182 2.46 6.27 -13.17
N THR A 183 1.91 5.07 -13.01
CA THR A 183 2.47 4.04 -12.12
C THR A 183 3.09 2.93 -12.95
N TYR A 184 4.36 2.66 -12.71
CA TYR A 184 5.16 1.63 -13.36
C TYR A 184 5.27 0.43 -12.43
N ALA A 185 4.62 -0.67 -12.77
CA ALA A 185 4.65 -1.90 -11.99
C ALA A 185 5.47 -2.98 -12.70
N SER A 186 6.62 -3.32 -12.11
CA SER A 186 7.52 -4.35 -12.63
C SER A 186 7.10 -5.72 -12.12
N CYS A 187 6.60 -6.56 -13.01
CA CYS A 187 6.28 -7.96 -12.74
C CYS A 187 7.41 -8.87 -13.22
N ILE A 188 8.01 -9.65 -12.32
CA ILE A 188 9.08 -10.58 -12.71
C ILE A 188 8.58 -11.73 -13.60
N SER A 189 7.27 -12.00 -13.59
CA SER A 189 6.66 -13.09 -14.35
C SER A 189 6.12 -12.64 -15.71
N THR A 190 5.59 -11.42 -15.82
CA THR A 190 4.87 -10.96 -17.03
C THR A 190 5.39 -9.65 -17.63
N GLY A 191 6.41 -9.01 -17.02
CA GLY A 191 7.05 -7.80 -17.53
C GLY A 191 6.54 -6.51 -16.91
N LEU A 192 6.68 -5.39 -17.62
CA LEU A 192 6.32 -4.05 -17.13
C LEU A 192 4.88 -3.70 -17.46
N TYR A 193 4.15 -3.25 -16.45
CA TYR A 193 2.85 -2.62 -16.59
C TYR A 193 2.98 -1.12 -16.35
N ILE A 194 2.30 -0.34 -17.18
CA ILE A 194 2.17 1.10 -16.99
C ILE A 194 0.67 1.34 -16.81
N VAL A 195 0.29 1.74 -15.61
CA VAL A 195 -1.10 1.99 -15.25
C VAL A 195 -1.28 3.46 -14.86
N GLN A 196 -2.50 3.96 -15.05
CA GLN A 196 -2.89 5.33 -14.78
C GLN A 196 -4.13 5.26 -13.91
N LEU A 197 -4.05 5.73 -12.66
CA LEU A 197 -5.24 5.92 -11.84
C LEU A 197 -5.99 7.15 -12.35
N GLU A 198 -7.32 7.09 -12.39
CA GLU A 198 -8.15 8.21 -12.85
C GLU A 198 -7.96 9.45 -11.96
N ALA A 199 -7.84 9.26 -10.65
CA ALA A 199 -7.55 10.31 -9.68
C ALA A 199 -6.19 11.00 -9.92
N ASP A 200 -5.26 10.33 -10.62
CA ASP A 200 -3.93 10.87 -10.91
C ASP A 200 -3.85 11.62 -12.25
N LEU A 201 -4.93 11.62 -13.06
CA LEU A 201 -4.96 12.27 -14.38
C LEU A 201 -4.57 13.76 -14.37
N PRO A 202 -4.96 14.57 -13.37
CA PRO A 202 -4.55 15.98 -13.32
C PRO A 202 -3.02 16.18 -13.26
N TYR A 203 -2.28 15.16 -12.81
CA TYR A 203 -0.83 15.20 -12.59
C TYR A 203 -0.04 14.56 -13.74
N LEU A 204 -0.72 14.21 -14.83
CA LEU A 204 -0.05 13.60 -15.98
C LEU A 204 0.94 14.58 -16.63
N GLY A 205 2.22 14.21 -16.62
CA GLY A 205 3.29 15.00 -17.23
C GLY A 205 3.69 16.26 -16.46
N THR A 206 3.18 16.46 -15.23
CA THR A 206 3.69 17.49 -14.33
C THR A 206 5.05 17.06 -13.79
N VAL A 207 6.06 17.92 -13.88
CA VAL A 207 7.33 17.69 -13.18
C VAL A 207 7.12 18.13 -11.74
N VAL A 208 7.07 17.17 -10.82
CA VAL A 208 7.13 17.43 -9.37
C VAL A 208 8.57 17.66 -8.94
#